data_AF-A0A8T5L875-F1
#
_entry.id   AF-A0A8T5L875-F1
#
_cell.length_a   1.000
_cell.length_b   1.000
_cell.length_c   1.000
_cell.angle_alpha   90.00
_cell.angle_beta   90.00
_cell.angle_gamma   90.00
#
_symmetry.space_group_name_H-M   'P 1'
#
loop_
_entity.id
_entity.type
_entity.pdbx_description
1 polymer ?
#
loop_
_entity_poly.entity_id
_entity_poly.type
_entity_poly.pdbx_seq_one_letter_code
_entity_poly.pdbx_strand_id
1 'polypeptide(L)'
;MNKKIILWIVVGIVLVLVISTNLGLFRSSSINGNVVNNGNSDLDKYRSDDIPVDCRLPQYENSVESWKEHLGHHENTLYCLDYYKEVN
;
A
#
# COMPACT_ATOMS: atom_id res chain seq x y z
N MET A 1 -29.39 11.04 -51.48
CA MET A 1 -29.24 10.60 -50.08
C MET A 1 -30.56 9.98 -49.63
N ASN A 2 -30.56 8.67 -49.31
CA ASN A 2 -31.80 7.94 -49.09
C ASN A 2 -32.38 8.29 -47.72
N LYS A 3 -33.64 8.75 -47.68
CA LYS A 3 -34.32 9.15 -46.43
C LYS A 3 -34.29 8.07 -45.35
N LYS A 4 -34.24 6.79 -45.77
CA LYS A 4 -34.08 5.63 -44.89
C LYS A 4 -32.72 5.63 -44.15
N ILE A 5 -31.63 6.00 -44.81
CA ILE A 5 -30.27 6.02 -44.24
C ILE A 5 -30.14 7.10 -43.17
N ILE A 6 -30.74 8.27 -43.40
CA ILE A 6 -30.74 9.39 -42.44
C ILE A 6 -31.45 8.95 -41.14
N LEU A 7 -32.55 8.21 -41.27
CA LEU A 7 -33.32 7.70 -40.13
C LEU A 7 -32.50 6.72 -39.27
N TRP A 8 -31.72 5.83 -39.90
CA TRP A 8 -30.84 4.90 -39.18
C TRP A 8 -29.66 5.60 -38.48
N ILE A 9 -29.09 6.65 -39.08
CA ILE A 9 -28.00 7.43 -38.47
C ILE A 9 -28.49 8.13 -37.20
N VAL A 10 -29.68 8.73 -37.24
CA VAL A 10 -30.27 9.43 -36.08
C VAL A 10 -30.57 8.44 -34.94
N VAL A 11 -31.12 7.26 -35.25
CA VAL A 11 -31.41 6.23 -34.24
C VAL A 11 -30.12 5.69 -33.59
N GLY A 12 -29.04 5.51 -34.37
CA GLY A 12 -27.76 5.07 -33.84
C GLY A 12 -27.13 6.05 -32.85
N ILE A 13 -27.20 7.36 -33.13
CA ILE A 13 -26.64 8.41 -32.26
C ILE A 13 -27.40 8.48 -30.92
N VAL A 14 -28.73 8.33 -30.96
CA VAL A 14 -29.57 8.36 -29.75
C VAL A 14 -29.27 7.18 -28.81
N LEU A 15 -29.01 5.98 -29.36
CA LEU A 15 -28.66 4.80 -28.57
C LEU A 15 -27.34 4.94 -27.81
N VAL A 16 -26.32 5.54 -28.43
CA VAL A 16 -24.99 5.74 -27.80
C VAL A 16 -25.08 6.70 -26.61
N LEU A 17 -25.85 7.79 -26.75
CA LEU A 17 -26.01 8.80 -25.68
C LEU A 17 -26.69 8.24 -24.43
N VAL A 18 -27.65 7.32 -24.57
CA VAL A 18 -28.40 6.72 -23.45
C VAL A 18 -27.55 5.75 -22.63
N ILE A 19 -26.52 5.13 -23.21
CA ILE A 19 -25.63 4.19 -22.50
C ILE A 19 -24.55 4.95 -21.70
N SER A 20 -24.12 6.12 -22.17
CA SER A 20 -23.08 6.94 -21.51
C SER A 20 -23.52 7.64 -20.21
N THR A 21 -24.81 7.75 -19.92
CA THR A 21 -25.30 8.44 -18.70
C THR A 21 -25.25 7.59 -17.43
N ASN A 22 -24.99 6.28 -17.54
CA ASN A 22 -24.94 5.37 -16.38
C ASN A 22 -23.51 5.07 -15.86
N LEU A 23 -22.47 5.67 -16.45
CA LEU A 23 -21.06 5.45 -16.05
C LEU A 23 -20.49 6.65 -15.29
N GLY A 24 -21.21 7.13 -14.26
CA GLY A 24 -20.91 8.40 -13.58
C GLY A 24 -20.79 8.33 -12.06
N LEU A 25 -20.63 7.16 -11.45
CA LEU A 25 -20.52 7.00 -9.99
C LEU A 25 -19.15 6.50 -9.50
N PHE A 26 -18.05 6.93 -10.13
CA PHE A 26 -16.74 6.89 -9.47
C PHE A 26 -16.66 8.03 -8.46
N ARG A 27 -17.24 7.78 -7.29
CA ARG A 27 -17.12 8.58 -6.09
C ARG A 27 -15.64 8.59 -5.69
N SER A 28 -14.92 9.65 -6.03
CA SER A 28 -13.57 9.87 -5.53
C SER A 28 -13.67 10.22 -4.05
N SER A 29 -13.56 9.20 -3.19
CA SER A 29 -13.30 9.43 -1.78
C SER A 29 -11.86 9.91 -1.66
N SER A 30 -11.69 11.23 -1.52
CA SER A 30 -10.43 11.83 -1.08
C SER A 30 -10.11 11.27 0.30
N ILE A 31 -9.21 10.30 0.35
CA ILE A 31 -8.59 9.84 1.58
C ILE A 31 -7.69 11.00 2.03
N ASN A 32 -8.21 11.83 2.95
CA ASN A 32 -7.35 12.63 3.81
C ASN A 32 -6.54 11.62 4.62
N GLY A 33 -5.37 11.26 4.09
CA GLY A 33 -4.35 10.53 4.80
C GLY A 33 -3.88 11.41 5.94
N ASN A 34 -4.57 11.34 7.08
CA ASN A 34 -3.95 11.64 8.35
C ASN A 34 -2.83 10.60 8.47
N VAL A 35 -1.61 10.98 8.08
CA VAL A 35 -0.41 10.20 8.38
C VAL A 35 -0.31 10.23 9.89
N VAL A 36 -0.96 9.26 10.52
CA VAL A 36 -0.82 8.94 11.92
C VAL A 36 0.63 8.48 12.07
N ASN A 37 1.50 9.45 12.34
CA ASN A 37 2.90 9.25 12.66
C ASN A 37 2.98 8.73 14.10
N ASN A 38 2.38 7.56 14.34
CA ASN A 38 2.22 6.94 15.66
C ASN A 38 2.93 5.58 15.73
N GLY A 39 3.99 5.40 14.94
CA GLY A 39 4.79 4.17 14.92
C GLY A 39 6.27 4.36 15.25
N ASN A 40 6.82 5.58 15.15
CA ASN A 40 8.28 5.73 15.20
C ASN A 40 8.90 5.57 16.59
N SER A 41 8.19 5.94 17.66
CA SER A 41 8.79 5.90 19.00
C SER A 41 9.11 4.49 19.51
N ASP A 42 8.45 3.45 18.97
CA ASP A 42 8.68 2.07 19.39
C ASP A 42 9.70 1.33 18.49
N LEU A 43 10.07 1.89 17.34
CA LEU A 43 11.09 1.31 16.48
C LEU A 43 12.51 1.73 16.88
N ASP A 44 12.65 2.91 17.47
CA ASP A 44 13.95 3.47 17.84
C ASP A 44 14.70 2.59 18.85
N LYS A 45 13.98 1.87 19.74
CA LYS A 45 14.60 0.89 20.64
C LYS A 45 15.31 -0.26 19.90
N TYR A 46 14.78 -0.66 18.74
CA TYR A 46 15.38 -1.69 17.89
C TYR A 46 16.48 -1.15 16.96
N ARG A 47 16.73 0.16 17.01
CA ARG A 47 17.80 0.87 16.30
C ARG A 47 18.90 1.34 17.26
N SER A 48 18.77 1.04 18.56
CA SER A 48 19.70 1.46 19.60
C SER A 48 21.10 0.92 19.34
N ASP A 49 22.08 1.65 19.88
CA ASP A 49 23.47 1.23 19.84
C ASP A 49 23.74 -0.05 20.65
N ASP A 50 22.81 -0.43 21.54
CA ASP A 50 22.86 -1.63 22.38
C ASP A 50 22.69 -2.94 21.58
N ILE A 51 22.11 -2.86 20.38
CA ILE A 51 21.93 -4.00 19.48
C ILE A 51 23.15 -4.10 18.56
N PRO A 52 23.71 -5.28 18.26
CA PRO A 52 24.79 -5.42 17.29
C PRO A 52 24.41 -4.86 15.92
N VAL A 53 25.37 -4.28 15.20
CA VAL A 53 25.13 -3.60 13.91
C VAL A 53 24.39 -4.48 12.90
N ASP A 54 24.70 -5.77 12.87
CA ASP A 54 24.10 -6.75 11.96
C ASP A 54 22.65 -7.10 12.34
N CYS A 55 22.29 -6.86 13.60
CA CYS A 55 20.98 -7.15 14.15
C CYS A 55 20.08 -5.91 14.21
N ARG A 56 20.62 -4.69 14.10
CA ARG A 56 19.84 -3.45 14.21
C ARG A 56 18.79 -3.35 13.11
N LEU A 57 17.63 -2.82 13.48
CA LEU A 57 16.56 -2.52 12.53
C LEU A 57 17.03 -1.41 11.57
N PRO A 58 16.96 -1.61 10.25
CA PRO A 58 17.33 -0.57 9.30
C PRO A 58 16.37 0.62 9.36
N GLN A 59 16.85 1.81 8.97
CA GLN A 59 16.03 3.03 8.93
C GLN A 59 14.90 2.96 7.90
N TYR A 60 15.06 2.15 6.85
CA TYR A 60 14.03 1.96 5.82
C TYR A 60 12.97 0.92 6.21
N GLU A 61 13.22 0.13 7.25
CA GLU A 61 12.30 -0.90 7.72
C GLU A 61 11.32 -0.31 8.73
N ASN A 62 10.03 -0.57 8.53
CA ASN A 62 8.95 0.00 9.31
C ASN A 62 8.25 -1.05 10.19
N SER A 63 8.65 -2.32 10.09
CA SER A 63 8.06 -3.42 10.84
C SER A 63 9.14 -4.30 11.49
N VAL A 64 9.10 -4.36 12.83
CA VAL A 64 9.95 -5.25 13.62
C VAL A 64 9.68 -6.71 13.26
N GLU A 65 8.43 -7.08 13.06
CA GLU A 65 8.05 -8.46 12.73
C GLU A 65 8.57 -8.86 11.35
N SER A 66 8.52 -7.96 10.36
CA SER A 66 9.11 -8.20 9.03
C SER A 66 10.63 -8.38 9.13
N TRP A 67 11.30 -7.60 9.98
CA TRP A 67 12.74 -7.73 10.18
C TRP A 67 13.12 -9.01 10.93
N LYS A 68 12.35 -9.41 11.95
CA LYS A 68 12.52 -10.70 12.63
C LYS A 68 12.34 -11.86 11.65
N GLU A 69 11.37 -11.80 10.76
CA GLU A 69 11.21 -12.83 9.71
C GLU A 69 12.43 -12.88 8.78
N HIS A 70 12.93 -11.72 8.34
CA HIS A 70 14.15 -11.63 7.54
C HIS A 70 15.36 -12.25 8.24
N LEU A 71 15.60 -11.88 9.50
CA LEU A 71 16.68 -12.43 10.32
C LEU A 71 16.51 -13.94 10.59
N GLY A 72 15.26 -14.42 10.65
CA GLY A 72 14.93 -15.83 10.85
C GLY A 72 15.18 -16.72 9.64
N HIS A 73 15.31 -16.15 8.45
CA HIS A 73 15.59 -16.91 7.22
C HIS A 73 17.07 -17.23 7.00
N HIS A 74 17.98 -16.63 7.76
CA HIS A 74 19.41 -16.88 7.62
C HIS A 74 20.03 -17.41 8.92
N GLU A 75 20.70 -18.56 8.84
CA GLU A 75 21.33 -19.21 10.01
C GLU A 75 22.33 -18.30 10.73
N ASN A 76 23.04 -17.48 9.97
CA ASN A 76 24.02 -16.53 10.49
C ASN A 76 23.39 -15.32 11.20
N THR A 77 22.07 -15.08 11.08
CA THR A 77 21.37 -13.99 11.75
C THR A 77 20.33 -14.46 12.76
N LEU A 78 20.19 -15.78 12.97
CA LEU A 78 19.26 -16.33 13.98
C LEU A 78 19.56 -15.82 15.39
N TYR A 79 20.84 -15.62 15.72
CA TYR A 79 21.26 -15.07 17.01
C TYR A 79 20.72 -13.66 17.26
N CYS A 80 20.41 -12.90 16.20
CA CYS A 80 19.82 -11.58 16.32
C CYS A 80 18.43 -11.63 16.96
N LEU A 81 17.67 -12.71 16.76
CA LEU A 81 16.32 -12.84 17.29
C LEU A 81 16.26 -12.81 18.83
N ASP A 82 17.35 -13.18 19.51
CA ASP A 82 17.41 -13.15 20.97
C ASP A 82 17.44 -11.72 21.52
N TYR A 83 18.13 -10.78 20.85
CA TYR A 83 18.10 -9.36 21.20
C TYR A 83 16.69 -8.78 21.08
N TYR A 84 15.89 -9.25 20.13
CA TYR A 84 14.51 -8.79 19.95
C TYR A 84 13.54 -9.36 20.99
N LYS A 85 13.90 -10.43 21.71
CA LYS A 85 13.13 -10.95 22.84
C LYS A 85 13.41 -10.18 24.13
N GLU A 86 14.64 -9.70 24.29
CA GLU A 86 15.05 -8.92 25.49
C GLU A 86 14.55 -7.47 25.45
N VAL A 87 14.31 -6.92 24.26
CA VAL A 87 13.84 -5.55 24.04
C VAL A 87 12.30 -5.40 24.19
N ASN A 88 11.55 -6.50 24.30
CA ASN A 88 10.08 -6.53 24.40
C ASN A 88 9.58 -6.89 25.79
#